data_AF-A0A9D7Y7L2-F1
#
_entry.id   AF-A0A9D7Y7L2-F1
#
_cell.length_a   1.000
_cell.length_b   1.000
_cell.length_c   1.000
_cell.angle_alpha   90.00
_cell.angle_beta   90.00
_cell.angle_gamma   90.00
#
_symmetry.space_group_name_H-M   'P 1'
#
loop_
_entity.id
_entity.type
_entity.pdbx_description
1 polymer ?
#
loop_
_entity_poly.entity_id
_entity_poly.type
_entity_poly.pdbx_seq_one_letter_code
_entity_poly.pdbx_strand_id
1 'polypeptide(L)'
;MRIIIYLCMMFMSFEIFGQLKGAVPQSTVPEHINDDRKVENNSAKSAAKNNADKMKKTLKLSEKQYGDLYKALLTYETDVEKTSQSNLSKKDQFDKMNKLNISKQEKLKAILSKEQYHAYIMSFP
;
A
#
# COMPACT_ATOMS: atom_id res chain seq x y z
N MET A 1 59.15 12.67 -6.57
CA MET A 1 57.99 13.12 -5.75
C MET A 1 56.64 12.89 -6.46
N ARG A 2 56.36 11.69 -6.99
CA ARG A 2 55.03 11.36 -7.54
C ARG A 2 54.44 10.07 -6.97
N ILE A 3 55.24 9.24 -6.31
CA ILE A 3 54.81 7.95 -5.75
C ILE A 3 54.24 8.12 -4.33
N ILE A 4 54.68 9.12 -3.57
CA ILE A 4 54.22 9.37 -2.18
C ILE A 4 52.76 9.84 -2.15
N ILE A 5 52.29 10.55 -3.19
CA ILE A 5 50.92 11.07 -3.25
C ILE A 5 49.88 9.94 -3.42
N TYR A 6 50.22 8.89 -4.18
CA TYR A 6 49.33 7.73 -4.36
C TYR A 6 49.20 6.87 -3.11
N LEU A 7 50.24 6.84 -2.27
CA LEU A 7 50.23 6.08 -1.01
C LEU A 7 49.34 6.73 0.06
N CYS A 8 49.25 8.07 0.10
CA CYS A 8 48.30 8.76 1.00
C CYS A 8 46.83 8.61 0.56
N MET A 9 46.54 8.48 -0.74
CA MET A 9 45.16 8.26 -1.22
C MET A 9 44.65 6.82 -0.98
N MET A 10 45.52 5.83 -0.85
CA MET A 10 45.12 4.44 -0.56
C MET A 10 44.84 4.14 0.91
N PHE A 11 45.24 5.00 1.85
CA PHE A 11 44.97 4.80 3.28
C PHE A 11 43.67 5.43 3.77
N MET A 12 43.03 6.32 3.01
CA MET A 12 41.74 6.93 3.39
C MET A 12 40.51 6.12 2.98
N SER A 13 40.67 5.00 2.27
CA SER A 13 39.57 4.11 1.87
C SER A 13 39.25 3.00 2.88
N PHE A 14 39.96 2.91 4.01
CA PHE A 14 39.73 1.88 5.03
C PHE A 14 39.02 2.36 6.30
N GLU A 15 38.54 3.61 6.38
CA GLU A 15 37.83 4.12 7.56
C GLU A 15 36.28 4.14 7.43
N ILE A 16 35.71 3.68 6.30
CA ILE A 16 34.25 3.73 6.08
C ILE A 16 33.52 2.49 6.67
N PHE A 17 34.20 1.63 7.43
CA PHE A 17 33.58 0.48 8.10
C PHE A 17 33.26 0.71 9.60
N GLY A 18 33.31 1.95 10.08
CA GLY A 18 33.03 2.28 11.49
C GLY A 18 31.58 2.65 11.84
N GLN A 19 30.71 2.92 10.87
CA GLN A 19 29.38 3.52 11.15
C GLN A 19 28.15 2.62 10.92
N LEU A 20 28.33 1.33 10.59
CA LEU A 20 27.22 0.39 10.43
C LEU A 20 27.21 -0.71 11.50
N LYS A 21 27.69 -0.41 12.71
CA LYS A 21 27.22 -1.15 13.90
C LYS A 21 25.78 -0.67 14.16
N GLY A 22 24.86 -1.23 13.39
CA GLY A 22 23.44 -0.94 13.45
C GLY A 22 22.90 -1.08 14.86
N ALA A 23 21.82 -0.35 15.12
CA ALA A 23 21.07 -0.41 16.37
C ALA A 23 20.93 -1.86 16.85
N VAL A 24 21.43 -2.14 18.06
CA VAL A 24 21.21 -3.41 18.75
C VAL A 24 19.69 -3.65 18.80
N PRO A 25 19.18 -4.85 18.47
CA PRO A 25 17.76 -5.12 18.58
C PRO A 25 17.32 -4.87 20.03
N GLN A 26 16.47 -3.87 20.26
CA GLN A 26 15.85 -3.65 21.56
C GLN A 26 15.02 -4.89 21.90
N SER A 27 15.49 -5.68 22.86
CA SER A 27 14.84 -6.91 23.33
C SER A 27 13.46 -6.68 23.97
N THR A 28 13.08 -5.43 24.21
CA THR A 28 11.84 -5.08 24.91
C THR A 28 11.16 -3.94 24.18
N VAL A 29 10.48 -4.26 23.08
CA VAL A 29 9.43 -3.38 22.56
C VAL A 29 8.32 -3.38 23.62
N PRO A 30 7.97 -2.22 24.22
CA PRO A 30 6.93 -2.18 25.23
C PRO A 30 5.60 -2.65 24.64
N GLU A 31 4.88 -3.51 25.37
CA GLU A 31 3.68 -4.24 24.92
C GLU A 31 2.63 -3.35 24.24
N HIS A 32 2.50 -2.09 24.68
CA HIS A 32 1.57 -1.12 24.11
C HIS A 32 1.79 -0.82 22.62
N ILE A 33 3.02 -0.96 22.10
CA ILE A 33 3.31 -0.72 20.67
C ILE A 33 2.72 -1.84 19.77
N ASN A 34 2.48 -3.03 20.32
CA ASN A 34 1.85 -4.13 19.60
C ASN A 34 0.32 -4.02 19.58
N ASP A 35 -0.28 -3.35 20.57
CA ASP A 35 -1.74 -3.16 20.62
C ASP A 35 -2.21 -2.12 19.59
N ASP A 36 -1.44 -1.04 19.39
CA ASP A 36 -1.67 -0.04 18.33
C ASP A 36 -1.46 -0.62 16.90
N ARG A 37 -0.84 -1.80 16.80
CA ARG A 37 -0.62 -2.54 15.55
C ARG A 37 -1.49 -3.79 15.45
N LYS A 38 -2.61 -3.88 16.18
CA LYS A 38 -3.69 -4.76 15.75
C LYS A 38 -4.13 -4.28 14.38
N VAL A 39 -3.66 -4.95 13.34
CA VAL A 39 -4.28 -4.96 12.03
C VAL A 39 -5.72 -5.39 12.31
N GLU A 40 -6.64 -4.42 12.41
CA GLU A 40 -8.06 -4.72 12.47
C GLU A 40 -8.31 -5.74 11.37
N ASN A 41 -8.86 -6.88 11.76
CA ASN A 41 -9.17 -7.96 10.84
C ASN A 41 -10.31 -7.44 9.95
N ASN A 42 -9.94 -6.61 8.99
CA ASN A 42 -10.83 -5.83 8.18
C ASN A 42 -11.39 -6.78 7.15
N SER A 43 -12.45 -7.49 7.55
CA SER A 43 -13.30 -8.24 6.62
C SER A 43 -13.53 -7.40 5.36
N ALA A 44 -13.69 -8.05 4.21
CA ALA A 44 -13.92 -7.34 2.93
C ALA A 44 -14.98 -6.23 3.04
N LYS A 45 -16.00 -6.45 3.88
CA LYS A 45 -17.05 -5.47 4.20
C LYS A 45 -16.53 -4.23 4.94
N SER A 46 -15.69 -4.41 5.96
CA SER A 46 -15.07 -3.30 6.70
C SER A 46 -14.16 -2.49 5.78
N ALA A 47 -13.28 -3.18 5.04
CA ALA A 47 -12.36 -2.54 4.09
C ALA A 47 -13.12 -1.73 3.03
N ALA A 48 -14.14 -2.32 2.41
CA ALA A 48 -14.96 -1.65 1.41
C ALA A 48 -15.70 -0.44 1.98
N LYS A 49 -16.25 -0.55 3.20
CA LYS A 49 -16.94 0.56 3.86
C LYS A 49 -15.98 1.69 4.19
N ASN A 50 -14.82 1.39 4.78
CA ASN A 50 -13.83 2.39 5.15
C ASN A 50 -13.30 3.15 3.92
N ASN A 51 -13.04 2.43 2.82
CA ASN A 51 -12.63 3.03 1.56
C ASN A 51 -13.75 3.89 0.95
N ALA A 52 -15.00 3.40 0.94
CA ALA A 52 -16.15 4.15 0.44
C ALA A 52 -16.41 5.43 1.26
N ASP A 53 -16.34 5.35 2.59
CA ASP A 53 -16.53 6.47 3.51
C ASP A 53 -15.45 7.54 3.32
N LYS A 54 -14.18 7.12 3.14
CA LYS A 54 -13.07 8.02 2.84
C LYS A 54 -13.29 8.72 1.51
N MET A 55 -13.63 7.98 0.45
CA MET A 55 -13.88 8.53 -0.88
C MET A 55 -15.11 9.44 -0.91
N LYS A 56 -16.18 9.12 -0.16
CA LYS A 56 -17.36 9.99 -0.01
C LYS A 56 -16.98 11.37 0.50
N LYS A 57 -16.15 11.42 1.54
CA LYS A 57 -15.68 12.68 2.14
C LYS A 57 -14.74 13.44 1.20
N THR A 58 -13.74 12.77 0.63
CA THR A 58 -12.72 13.42 -0.21
C THR A 58 -13.28 13.90 -1.56
N LEU A 59 -14.12 13.09 -2.21
CA LEU A 59 -14.62 13.35 -3.57
C LEU A 59 -16.02 13.98 -3.57
N LYS A 60 -16.60 14.23 -2.39
CA LYS A 60 -17.94 14.80 -2.21
C LYS A 60 -18.99 14.03 -3.01
N LEU A 61 -19.01 12.71 -2.85
CA LEU A 61 -19.88 11.82 -3.62
C LEU A 61 -21.35 12.04 -3.24
N SER A 62 -22.23 12.00 -4.23
CA SER A 62 -23.67 11.90 -3.98
C SER A 62 -24.02 10.55 -3.32
N GLU A 63 -25.17 10.45 -2.66
CA GLU A 63 -25.61 9.18 -2.04
C GLU A 63 -25.72 8.03 -3.04
N LYS A 64 -26.15 8.33 -4.28
CA LYS A 64 -26.19 7.34 -5.37
C LYS A 64 -24.79 6.83 -5.70
N GLN A 65 -23.85 7.76 -5.95
CA GLN A 65 -22.47 7.40 -6.26
C GLN A 65 -21.80 6.65 -5.11
N TYR A 66 -22.07 7.04 -3.87
CA TYR A 66 -21.57 6.33 -2.68
C TYR A 66 -22.10 4.89 -2.62
N GLY A 67 -23.40 4.68 -2.85
CA GLY A 67 -24.00 3.35 -2.87
C GLY A 67 -23.40 2.45 -3.96
N ASP A 68 -23.22 2.98 -5.17
CA ASP A 68 -22.62 2.25 -6.28
C ASP A 68 -21.12 1.98 -6.04
N LEU A 69 -20.40 2.96 -5.49
CA LEU A 69 -19.00 2.82 -5.11
C LEU A 69 -18.80 1.74 -4.04
N TYR A 70 -19.60 1.77 -2.99
CA TYR A 70 -19.53 0.79 -1.90
C TYR A 70 -19.76 -0.63 -2.42
N LYS A 71 -20.74 -0.83 -3.31
CA LYS A 71 -20.97 -2.13 -3.95
C LYS A 71 -19.77 -2.57 -4.78
N ALA A 72 -19.21 -1.67 -5.59
CA ALA A 72 -18.04 -1.97 -6.41
C ALA A 72 -16.81 -2.35 -5.57
N LEU A 73 -16.57 -1.61 -4.48
CA LEU A 73 -15.48 -1.89 -3.54
C LEU A 73 -15.74 -3.19 -2.78
N LEU A 74 -16.97 -3.47 -2.34
CA LEU A 74 -17.30 -4.71 -1.64
C LEU A 74 -17.00 -5.94 -2.50
N THR A 75 -17.39 -5.92 -3.77
CA THR A 75 -17.05 -7.00 -4.71
C THR A 75 -15.54 -7.13 -4.85
N TYR A 76 -14.82 -6.02 -5.05
CA TYR A 76 -13.38 -6.02 -5.18
C TYR A 76 -12.68 -6.62 -3.94
N GLU A 77 -12.97 -6.12 -2.74
CA GLU A 77 -12.34 -6.60 -1.50
C GLU A 77 -12.67 -8.07 -1.23
N THR A 78 -13.89 -8.51 -1.57
CA THR A 78 -14.28 -9.93 -1.45
C THR A 78 -13.46 -10.81 -2.38
N ASP A 79 -13.23 -10.37 -3.62
CA ASP A 79 -12.46 -11.13 -4.59
C ASP A 79 -10.95 -11.07 -4.33
N VAL A 80 -10.47 -9.97 -3.75
CA VAL A 80 -9.10 -9.84 -3.20
C VAL A 80 -8.90 -10.85 -2.09
N GLU A 81 -9.82 -10.91 -1.12
CA GLU A 81 -9.77 -11.85 0.01
C GLU A 81 -9.74 -13.30 -0.50
N LYS A 82 -10.67 -13.68 -1.40
CA LYS A 82 -10.69 -15.00 -2.02
C LYS A 82 -9.41 -15.32 -2.79
N THR A 83 -8.84 -14.35 -3.49
CA THR A 83 -7.60 -14.53 -4.25
C THR A 83 -6.41 -14.69 -3.31
N SER A 84 -6.39 -13.95 -2.20
CA SER A 84 -5.33 -14.04 -1.18
C SER A 84 -5.33 -15.38 -0.43
N GLN A 85 -6.50 -15.98 -0.23
CA GLN A 85 -6.68 -17.26 0.47
C GLN A 85 -6.65 -18.47 -0.47
N SER A 86 -6.40 -18.26 -1.77
CA SER A 86 -6.41 -19.34 -2.76
C SER A 86 -5.07 -20.08 -2.84
N ASN A 87 -5.11 -21.35 -3.24
CA ASN A 87 -3.91 -22.16 -3.48
C ASN A 87 -3.27 -21.90 -4.86
N LEU A 88 -3.43 -20.69 -5.41
CA LEU A 88 -2.85 -20.31 -6.70
C LEU A 88 -1.33 -20.16 -6.59
N SER A 89 -0.63 -20.32 -7.72
CA SER A 89 0.77 -19.93 -7.78
C SER A 89 0.93 -18.43 -7.57
N LYS A 90 2.10 -17.98 -7.10
CA LYS A 90 2.37 -16.54 -6.91
C LYS A 90 2.14 -15.72 -8.18
N LYS A 91 2.43 -16.31 -9.35
CA LYS A 91 2.22 -15.68 -10.65
C LYS A 91 0.74 -15.52 -10.96
N ASP A 92 -0.05 -16.59 -10.80
CA ASP A 92 -1.48 -16.56 -11.09
C ASP A 92 -2.23 -15.65 -10.11
N GLN A 93 -1.80 -15.63 -8.84
CA GLN A 93 -2.31 -14.72 -7.83
C GLN A 93 -2.03 -13.26 -8.21
N PHE A 94 -0.82 -12.95 -8.68
CA PHE A 94 -0.47 -11.62 -9.18
C PHE A 94 -1.33 -11.22 -10.39
N ASP A 95 -1.44 -12.09 -11.40
CA ASP A 95 -2.22 -11.82 -12.62
C ASP A 95 -3.70 -11.60 -12.29
N LYS A 96 -4.25 -12.38 -11.36
CA LYS A 96 -5.62 -12.22 -10.89
C LYS A 96 -5.81 -10.92 -10.10
N MET A 97 -4.89 -10.57 -9.22
CA MET A 97 -4.91 -9.30 -8.49
C MET A 97 -4.85 -8.10 -9.43
N ASN A 98 -4.01 -8.18 -10.47
CA ASN A 98 -3.92 -7.14 -11.49
C ASN A 98 -5.24 -6.97 -12.25
N LYS A 99 -5.89 -8.08 -12.67
CA LYS A 99 -7.22 -8.04 -13.30
C LYS A 99 -8.28 -7.40 -12.39
N LEU A 100 -8.27 -7.73 -11.09
CA LEU A 100 -9.18 -7.12 -10.12
C LEU A 100 -8.93 -5.61 -9.99
N ASN A 101 -7.67 -5.17 -9.97
CA ASN A 101 -7.31 -3.76 -9.93
C ASN A 101 -7.78 -2.99 -11.17
N ILE A 102 -7.60 -3.56 -12.37
CA ILE A 102 -8.09 -2.98 -13.62
C ILE A 102 -9.61 -2.86 -13.58
N SER A 103 -10.32 -3.93 -13.23
CA SER A 103 -11.78 -3.92 -13.13
C SER A 103 -12.29 -2.90 -12.11
N LYS A 104 -11.61 -2.76 -10.96
CA LYS A 104 -11.90 -1.72 -9.96
C LYS A 104 -11.78 -0.34 -10.59
N GLN A 105 -10.69 -0.04 -11.28
CA GLN A 105 -10.50 1.27 -11.92
C GLN A 105 -11.56 1.57 -12.97
N GLU A 106 -11.96 0.60 -13.78
CA GLU A 106 -13.03 0.77 -14.77
C GLU A 106 -14.38 1.09 -14.11
N LYS A 107 -14.73 0.36 -13.05
CA LYS A 107 -15.95 0.64 -12.26
C LYS A 107 -15.90 2.03 -11.63
N LEU A 108 -14.76 2.45 -11.10
CA LEU A 108 -14.58 3.79 -10.55
C LEU A 108 -14.77 4.88 -11.61
N LYS A 109 -14.21 4.71 -12.82
CA LYS A 109 -14.41 5.64 -13.95
C LYS A 109 -15.88 5.76 -14.37
N ALA A 110 -16.66 4.68 -14.23
CA ALA A 110 -18.08 4.68 -14.57
C ALA A 110 -18.97 5.33 -13.49
N ILE A 111 -18.55 5.28 -12.22
CA ILE A 111 -19.31 5.83 -11.07
C ILE A 111 -18.99 7.30 -10.83
N LEU A 112 -17.73 7.69 -11.00
CA LEU A 112 -17.23 9.03 -10.71
C LEU A 112 -17.35 9.94 -11.94
N SER A 113 -17.60 11.24 -11.71
CA SER A 113 -17.43 12.24 -12.77
C SER A 113 -15.97 12.31 -13.21
N LYS A 114 -15.70 12.94 -14.36
CA LYS A 114 -14.33 13.16 -14.82
C LYS A 114 -13.49 13.94 -13.80
N GLU A 115 -14.05 14.99 -13.18
CA GLU A 115 -13.33 15.75 -12.15
C GLU A 115 -13.10 14.91 -10.89
N GLN A 116 -14.11 14.14 -10.45
CA GLN A 116 -14.00 13.28 -9.27
C GLN A 116 -12.99 12.15 -9.48
N TYR A 117 -12.95 11.55 -10.68
CA TYR A 117 -11.98 10.53 -11.01
C TYR A 117 -10.55 11.10 -11.08
N HIS A 118 -10.39 12.32 -11.60
CA HIS A 118 -9.11 13.01 -11.56
C HIS A 118 -8.65 13.29 -10.12
N ALA A 119 -9.55 13.82 -9.28
CA ALA A 119 -9.27 14.05 -7.86
C ALA A 119 -8.95 12.74 -7.11
N TYR A 120 -9.59 11.63 -7.49
CA TYR A 120 -9.28 10.30 -6.98
C TYR A 120 -7.83 9.90 -7.29
N ILE A 121 -7.39 10.00 -8.55
CA ILE A 121 -6.01 9.66 -8.93
C ILE A 121 -4.99 10.50 -8.14
N MET A 122 -5.29 11.78 -7.89
CA MET A 122 -4.39 12.68 -7.16
C MET A 122 -4.37 12.42 -5.65
N SER A 123 -5.45 11.89 -5.07
CA SER A 123 -5.62 11.76 -3.62
C SER A 123 -5.39 10.33 -3.10
N PHE A 124 -5.39 9.34 -3.99
CA PHE A 124 -5.30 7.92 -3.67
C PHE A 124 -4.29 7.20 -4.59
N PRO A 125 -2.98 7.50 -4.46
CA PRO A 125 -1.92 6.84 -5.23
C PRO A 125 -1.74 5.37 -4.83
#